data_AF-A0AAV6GUR0-F1
#
_entry.id   AF-A0AAV6GUR0-F1
#
_cell.length_a   1.000
_cell.length_b   1.000
_cell.length_c   1.000
_cell.angle_alpha   90.00
_cell.angle_beta   90.00
_cell.angle_gamma   90.00
#
_symmetry.space_group_name_H-M   'P 1'
#
loop_
_entity.id
_entity.type
_entity.pdbx_description
1 polymer ?
#
loop_
_entity_poly.entity_id
_entity_poly.type
_entity_poly.pdbx_seq_one_letter_code
_entity_poly.pdbx_strand_id
1 'polypeptide(L)'
;MYCAPEVGGIGEETVACDWWSLGAILFELLTGKSLHQCHPAGISRHTFLSIPEFVSEEARSLLQQLLQYNPAERLGAGGSGAEDIKSHPFFSCVTWPT
;
A
#
# COMPACT_ATOMS: atom_id res chain seq x y z
N MET A 1 8.38 -8.70 5.98
CA MET A 1 7.33 -9.55 5.39
C MET A 1 6.51 -8.64 4.49
N TYR A 2 6.54 -8.87 3.18
CA TYR A 2 5.87 -8.04 2.17
C TYR A 2 4.51 -8.61 1.76
N CYS A 3 4.13 -9.77 2.29
CA CYS A 3 2.87 -10.44 1.97
C CYS A 3 1.68 -9.69 2.56
N ALA A 4 0.59 -9.66 1.80
CA ALA A 4 -0.69 -9.13 2.24
C ALA A 4 -1.32 -10.03 3.32
N PRO A 5 -2.15 -9.48 4.23
CA PRO A 5 -2.77 -10.25 5.31
C PRO A 5 -3.56 -11.48 4.83
N GLU A 6 -4.20 -11.40 3.66
CA GLU A 6 -5.01 -12.47 3.07
C GLU A 6 -4.19 -13.71 2.67
N VAL A 7 -2.93 -13.54 2.26
CA VAL A 7 -2.02 -14.63 1.83
C VAL A 7 -1.66 -15.56 3.01
N GLY A 8 -1.80 -15.07 4.25
CA GLY A 8 -1.62 -15.86 5.47
C GLY A 8 -2.80 -16.79 5.82
N GLY A 9 -3.84 -16.87 4.99
CA GLY A 9 -4.99 -17.76 5.17
C GLY A 9 -6.30 -17.10 5.61
N ILE A 10 -6.46 -15.78 5.38
CA ILE A 10 -7.64 -15.01 5.82
C ILE A 10 -8.60 -14.70 4.65
N GLY A 11 -8.32 -15.13 3.42
CA GLY A 11 -9.22 -14.93 2.28
C GLY A 11 -8.77 -15.57 0.97
N GLU A 12 -9.52 -15.32 -0.11
CA GLU A 12 -9.10 -15.67 -1.48
C GLU A 12 -7.97 -14.74 -1.92
N GLU A 13 -6.95 -15.31 -2.55
CA GLU A 13 -5.88 -14.54 -3.17
C GLU A 13 -6.44 -13.74 -4.36
N THR A 14 -6.25 -12.42 -4.32
CA THR A 14 -6.70 -11.51 -5.38
C THR A 14 -5.52 -10.72 -5.91
N VAL A 15 -5.67 -10.13 -7.10
CA VAL A 15 -4.67 -9.21 -7.67
C VAL A 15 -4.34 -8.02 -6.74
N ALA A 16 -5.18 -7.75 -5.74
CA ALA A 16 -4.92 -6.72 -4.75
C ALA A 16 -3.73 -7.04 -3.82
N CYS A 17 -3.32 -8.30 -3.70
CA CYS A 17 -2.18 -8.68 -2.85
C CYS A 17 -0.85 -8.09 -3.36
N ASP A 18 -0.71 -7.91 -4.67
CA ASP A 18 0.45 -7.25 -5.28
C ASP A 18 0.48 -5.75 -4.94
N TRP A 19 -0.68 -5.10 -4.86
CA TRP A 19 -0.78 -3.69 -4.46
C TRP A 19 -0.39 -3.46 -3.00
N TRP A 20 -0.65 -4.43 -2.13
CA TRP A 20 -0.11 -4.38 -0.77
C TRP A 20 1.41 -4.47 -0.78
N SER A 21 1.97 -5.40 -1.54
CA SER A 21 3.42 -5.60 -1.64
C SER A 21 4.10 -4.33 -2.17
N LEU A 22 3.49 -3.67 -3.16
CA LEU A 22 3.90 -2.35 -3.64
C LEU A 22 3.90 -1.31 -2.53
N GLY A 23 2.80 -1.21 -1.75
CA GLY A 23 2.71 -0.29 -0.62
C GLY A 23 3.76 -0.55 0.46
N ALA A 24 4.04 -1.83 0.76
CA ALA A 24 5.02 -2.22 1.78
C ALA A 24 6.46 -1.87 1.36
N ILE A 25 6.79 -2.09 0.08
CA ILE A 25 8.09 -1.70 -0.50
C ILE A 25 8.22 -0.18 -0.52
N LEU A 26 7.18 0.53 -0.96
CA LEU A 26 7.21 2.00 -1.02
C LEU A 26 7.36 2.61 0.38
N PHE A 27 6.69 2.06 1.39
CA PHE A 27 6.87 2.47 2.78
C PHE A 27 8.33 2.33 3.20
N GLU A 28 8.96 1.21 2.89
CA GLU A 28 10.37 0.97 3.23
C GLU A 28 11.32 1.93 2.50
N LEU A 29 11.10 2.17 1.21
CA LEU A 29 11.88 3.11 0.42
C LEU A 29 11.77 4.56 0.93
N LEU A 30 10.58 4.96 1.35
CA LEU A 30 10.33 6.33 1.82
C LEU A 30 10.79 6.56 3.26
N THR A 31 10.69 5.55 4.13
CA THR A 31 10.96 5.71 5.57
C THR A 31 12.30 5.15 6.02
N GLY A 32 12.95 4.32 5.19
CA GLY A 32 14.15 3.57 5.54
C GLY A 32 13.91 2.46 6.57
N LYS A 33 12.65 2.16 6.91
CA LYS A 33 12.25 1.10 7.84
C LYS A 33 11.23 0.20 7.17
N SER A 34 11.41 -1.12 7.30
CA SER A 34 10.41 -2.06 6.80
C SER A 34 9.09 -1.93 7.57
N LEU A 35 7.98 -2.22 6.89
CA LEU A 35 6.64 -2.17 7.49
C LEU A 35 6.52 -3.09 8.72
N HIS A 36 7.19 -4.25 8.69
CA HIS A 36 7.25 -5.20 9.79
C HIS A 36 8.04 -4.68 11.01
N GLN A 37 9.09 -3.88 10.81
CA GLN A 37 9.81 -3.26 11.93
C GLN A 37 8.93 -2.23 12.66
N CYS A 38 8.12 -1.47 11.92
CA CYS A 38 7.20 -0.50 12.49
C CYS A 38 5.94 -1.16 13.09
N HIS A 39 5.49 -2.28 12.50
CA HIS A 39 4.28 -3.01 12.89
C HIS A 39 4.57 -4.51 13.04
N PRO A 40 5.29 -4.93 14.10
CA PRO A 40 5.69 -6.33 14.28
C PRO A 40 4.51 -7.27 14.54
N ALA A 41 3.39 -6.74 15.04
CA ALA A 41 2.13 -7.49 15.19
C ALA A 41 1.31 -7.57 13.89
N GLY A 42 1.81 -6.98 12.80
CA GLY A 42 1.07 -6.82 11.55
C GLY A 42 0.13 -5.61 11.56
N ILE A 43 -0.55 -5.43 10.43
CA ILE A 43 -1.56 -4.39 10.23
C ILE A 43 -2.93 -5.03 10.27
N SER A 44 -3.84 -4.41 11.00
CA SER A 44 -5.25 -4.76 11.14
C SER A 44 -6.13 -3.60 10.68
N ARG A 45 -7.45 -3.80 10.64
CA ARG A 45 -8.44 -2.75 10.34
C ARG A 45 -8.31 -1.49 11.22
N HIS A 46 -7.75 -1.62 12.42
CA HIS A 46 -7.62 -0.52 13.38
C HIS A 46 -6.18 -0.03 13.54
N THR A 47 -5.25 -0.56 12.75
CA THR A 47 -3.84 -0.17 12.83
C THR A 47 -3.63 1.17 12.13
N PHE A 48 -3.14 2.15 12.88
CA PHE A 48 -2.68 3.41 12.31
C PHE A 48 -1.25 3.25 11.77
N LEU A 49 -1.03 3.58 10.50
CA LEU A 49 0.29 3.53 9.90
C LEU A 49 1.20 4.60 10.52
N SER A 50 2.28 4.16 11.16
CA SER A 50 3.35 5.03 11.65
C SER A 50 4.20 5.55 10.49
N ILE A 51 3.74 6.63 9.85
CA ILE A 51 4.43 7.30 8.74
C ILE A 51 5.08 8.59 9.27
N PRO A 52 6.42 8.74 9.20
CA PRO A 52 7.15 9.92 9.66
C PRO A 52 6.70 11.23 9.01
N GLU A 53 6.86 12.36 9.70
CA GLU A 53 6.43 13.69 9.22
C GLU A 53 7.20 14.18 7.99
N PHE A 54 8.43 13.70 7.76
CA PHE A 54 9.21 14.08 6.58
C PHE A 54 8.69 13.46 5.27
N VAL A 55 7.78 12.48 5.36
CA VAL A 55 7.15 11.88 4.18
C VAL A 55 6.06 12.82 3.68
N SER A 56 6.11 13.19 2.40
CA SER A 56 5.12 14.08 1.76
C SER A 56 3.69 13.57 1.92
N GLU A 57 2.72 14.48 1.98
CA GLU A 57 1.29 14.14 2.15
C GLU A 57 0.76 13.27 1.01
N GLU A 58 1.21 13.47 -0.22
CA GLU A 58 0.83 12.64 -1.38
C GLU A 58 1.29 11.20 -1.19
N ALA A 59 2.52 11.01 -0.69
CA ALA A 59 3.05 9.69 -0.40
C ALA A 59 2.35 9.03 0.80
N ARG A 60 2.06 9.81 1.86
CA ARG A 60 1.28 9.35 3.01
C ARG A 60 -0.10 8.85 2.57
N SER A 61 -0.79 9.64 1.74
CA SER A 61 -2.09 9.28 1.17
C SER A 61 -2.01 7.99 0.35
N LEU A 62 -1.02 7.87 -0.54
CA LEU A 62 -0.82 6.66 -1.35
C LEU A 62 -0.62 5.42 -0.47
N LEU A 63 0.27 5.51 0.53
CA LEU A 63 0.55 4.41 1.46
C LEU A 63 -0.69 4.00 2.24
N GLN A 64 -1.50 4.96 2.70
CA GLN A 64 -2.75 4.68 3.41
C GLN A 64 -3.77 3.96 2.53
N GLN A 65 -3.83 4.24 1.23
CA GLN A 65 -4.76 3.58 0.31
C GLN A 65 -4.26 2.22 -0.18
N LEU A 66 -2.95 2.02 -0.33
CA LEU A 66 -2.35 0.73 -0.70
C LEU A 66 -2.27 -0.28 0.46
N LEU A 67 -2.06 0.19 1.69
CA LEU A 67 -1.92 -0.66 2.88
C LEU A 67 -3.23 -0.82 3.65
N GLN A 68 -4.35 -0.91 2.91
CA GLN A 68 -5.65 -1.23 3.48
C GLN A 68 -5.75 -2.71 3.82
N TYR A 69 -6.20 -2.98 5.05
CA TYR A 69 -6.38 -4.35 5.55
C TYR A 69 -7.41 -5.13 4.71
N ASN A 70 -8.52 -4.49 4.34
CA ASN A 70 -9.51 -5.09 3.46
C ASN A 70 -9.05 -4.99 2.00
N PRO A 71 -8.85 -6.11 1.28
CA PRO A 71 -8.39 -6.10 -0.11
C PRO A 71 -9.32 -5.33 -1.05
N ALA A 72 -10.63 -5.32 -0.79
CA ALA A 72 -11.61 -4.62 -1.63
C ALA A 72 -11.59 -3.09 -1.47
N GLU A 73 -11.03 -2.58 -0.37
CA GLU A 73 -10.87 -1.14 -0.11
C GLU A 73 -9.50 -0.63 -0.57
N ARG A 74 -8.65 -1.52 -1.08
CA ARG A 74 -7.27 -1.21 -1.48
C ARG A 74 -7.25 -0.50 -2.83
N LEU A 75 -6.41 0.53 -2.96
CA LEU A 75 -6.19 1.19 -4.24
C LEU A 75 -5.70 0.17 -5.28
N GLY A 76 -6.33 0.17 -6.46
CA GLY A 76 -6.07 -0.79 -7.53
C GLY A 76 -6.83 -2.11 -7.42
N ALA A 77 -7.68 -2.30 -6.41
CA ALA A 77 -8.61 -3.44 -6.35
C ALA A 77 -9.90 -3.23 -7.17
N GLY A 78 -10.17 -2.00 -7.61
CA GLY A 78 -11.34 -1.64 -8.42
C GLY A 78 -11.20 -2.02 -9.90
N GLY A 79 -12.25 -1.75 -10.69
CA GLY A 79 -12.31 -2.13 -12.11
C GLY A 79 -11.25 -1.50 -13.02
N SER A 80 -10.68 -0.36 -12.61
CA SER A 80 -9.59 0.32 -13.35
C SER A 80 -8.19 -0.19 -12.96
N GLY A 81 -8.08 -0.96 -11.87
CA GLY A 81 -6.83 -1.61 -11.45
C GLY A 81 -5.64 -0.67 -11.35
N ALA A 82 -4.58 -0.98 -12.11
CA ALA A 82 -3.34 -0.20 -12.12
C ALA A 82 -3.54 1.28 -12.52
N GLU A 83 -4.57 1.61 -13.30
CA GLU A 83 -4.82 3.00 -13.72
C GLU A 83 -5.21 3.90 -12.53
N ASP A 84 -5.92 3.36 -11.54
CA ASP A 84 -6.22 4.10 -10.31
C ASP A 84 -4.93 4.49 -9.57
N ILE A 85 -3.94 3.59 -9.56
CA ILE A 85 -2.63 3.84 -8.93
C ILE A 85 -1.83 4.85 -9.74
N LYS A 86 -1.73 4.67 -11.05
CA LYS A 86 -0.99 5.59 -11.95
C LYS A 86 -1.53 7.01 -11.91
N SER A 87 -2.84 7.17 -11.73
CA SER A 87 -3.51 8.48 -11.64
C SER A 87 -3.36 9.19 -10.28
N HIS A 88 -2.81 8.51 -9.26
CA HIS A 88 -2.66 9.07 -7.93
C HIS A 88 -1.71 10.29 -7.93
N PRO A 89 -2.00 11.38 -7.17
CA PRO A 89 -1.17 12.59 -7.15
C PRO A 89 0.33 12.37 -6.87
N PHE A 90 0.67 11.33 -6.12
CA PHE A 90 2.06 10.90 -5.88
C PHE A 90 2.84 10.65 -7.18
N PHE A 91 2.17 10.15 -8.23
CA PHE A 91 2.77 9.87 -9.54
C PHE A 91 2.51 10.98 -10.58
N SER A 92 2.07 12.17 -10.15
CA SER A 92 1.77 13.30 -11.07
C SER A 92 2.96 13.76 -11.92
N CYS A 93 4.20 13.49 -11.47
CA CYS A 93 5.42 13.78 -12.22
C CYS A 93 5.88 12.62 -13.11
N VAL A 94 5.21 11.48 -13.09
CA VAL A 94 5.56 10.29 -13.89
C VAL A 94 4.74 10.29 -15.18
N THR A 95 5.43 10.29 -16.31
CA THR A 95 4.79 10.08 -17.62
C THR A 95 4.77 8.59 -17.93
N TRP A 96 3.59 7.98 -17.84
CA TRP A 96 3.41 6.57 -18.14
C TRP A 96 3.32 6.36 -19.67
N PRO A 97 4.04 5.37 -20.24
CA PRO A 97 3.83 4.99 -21.62
C PRO A 97 2.43 4.37 -21.78
N THR A 98 1.75 4.78 -22.84
CA THR A 98 0.47 4.22 -23.31
C THR A 98 0.69 2.98 -24.14
#